data_AF-A0A7C5W3E7-F1
#
_entry.id   AF-A0A7C5W3E7-F1
#
_cell.length_a   1.000
_cell.length_b   1.000
_cell.length_c   1.000
_cell.angle_alpha   90.00
_cell.angle_beta   90.00
_cell.angle_gamma   90.00
#
_symmetry.space_group_name_H-M   'P 1'
#
loop_
_entity.id
_entity.type
_entity.pdbx_description
1 polymer ?
#
loop_
_entity_poly.entity_id
_entity_poly.type
_entity_poly.pdbx_seq_one_letter_code
_entity_poly.pdbx_strand_id
1 'polypeptide(L)'
;MRMQREIAKRLIVYFTFLFITVAFSGCVGPIWSAALIVDADSNFKAARTVEAEKYAPYEYYKAEEYLHKARQKQAYGQFERAVDYAKIAKDMAILAQKKSHDAKASESGPSTIPQNSPNPPATSPSKDNVEQINTP
;
A
#
# COMPACT_ATOMS: atom_id res chain seq x y z
N MET A 1 -40.92 39.18 -22.85
CA MET A 1 -40.65 37.71 -22.88
C MET A 1 -39.23 37.32 -23.35
N ARG A 2 -38.51 38.07 -24.20
CA ARG A 2 -37.13 37.71 -24.62
C ARG A 2 -36.09 37.71 -23.49
N MET A 3 -36.23 38.61 -22.51
CA MET A 3 -35.30 38.77 -21.38
C MET A 3 -35.31 37.58 -20.39
N GLN A 4 -36.48 36.96 -20.17
CA GLN A 4 -36.64 35.76 -19.34
C GLN A 4 -35.88 34.55 -19.91
N ARG A 5 -35.78 34.47 -21.24
CA ARG A 5 -35.17 33.34 -21.96
C ARG A 5 -33.63 33.36 -21.89
N GLU A 6 -33.02 34.54 -21.82
CA GLU A 6 -31.57 34.67 -21.65
C GLU A 6 -31.13 34.47 -20.20
N ILE A 7 -31.96 34.87 -19.23
CA ILE A 7 -31.74 34.57 -17.80
C ILE A 7 -31.86 33.05 -17.59
N ALA A 8 -32.86 32.39 -18.17
CA ALA A 8 -33.01 30.94 -18.09
C ALA A 8 -31.82 30.17 -18.70
N LYS A 9 -31.29 30.62 -19.86
CA LYS A 9 -30.08 30.04 -20.46
C LYS A 9 -28.85 30.21 -19.58
N ARG A 10 -28.64 31.39 -19.00
CA ARG A 10 -27.53 31.64 -18.07
C ARG A 10 -27.65 30.76 -16.84
N LEU A 11 -28.85 30.64 -16.27
CA LEU A 11 -29.12 29.77 -15.13
C LEU A 11 -28.88 28.29 -15.49
N ILE A 12 -29.29 27.82 -16.67
CA ILE A 12 -29.02 26.45 -17.13
C ILE A 12 -27.51 26.23 -17.30
N VAL A 13 -26.77 27.17 -17.90
CA VAL A 13 -25.31 27.06 -18.04
C VAL A 13 -24.63 27.02 -16.67
N TYR A 14 -25.04 27.87 -15.73
CA TYR A 14 -24.50 27.85 -14.37
C TYR A 14 -24.87 26.56 -13.62
N PHE A 15 -26.09 26.04 -13.79
CA PHE A 15 -26.49 24.77 -13.19
C PHE A 15 -25.71 23.59 -13.77
N THR A 16 -25.48 23.60 -15.08
CA THR A 16 -24.71 22.57 -15.78
C THR A 16 -23.24 22.62 -15.34
N PHE A 17 -22.66 23.82 -15.26
CA PHE A 17 -21.31 24.02 -14.77
C PHE A 17 -21.14 23.59 -13.31
N LEU A 18 -22.10 23.94 -12.44
CA LEU A 18 -22.13 23.51 -11.04
C LEU A 18 -22.26 21.99 -10.89
N PHE A 19 -23.10 21.36 -11.72
CA PHE A 19 -23.29 19.91 -11.69
C PHE A 19 -22.01 19.16 -12.12
N ILE A 20 -21.31 19.69 -13.13
CA ILE A 20 -20.02 19.15 -13.59
C ILE A 20 -18.95 19.25 -12.50
N THR A 21 -18.83 20.39 -11.80
CA THR A 21 -17.81 20.56 -10.76
C THR A 21 -18.04 19.64 -9.55
N VAL A 22 -19.31 19.41 -9.16
CA VAL A 22 -19.66 18.48 -8.07
C VAL A 22 -19.43 17.02 -8.46
N ALA A 23 -19.68 16.64 -9.72
CA ALA A 23 -19.47 15.26 -10.18
C ALA A 23 -17.98 14.86 -10.19
N PHE A 24 -17.07 15.81 -10.43
CA PHE A 24 -15.63 15.52 -10.50
C PHE A 24 -14.93 15.37 -9.14
N SER A 25 -15.46 15.95 -8.06
CA SER A 25 -14.80 15.93 -6.75
C SER A 25 -14.86 14.56 -6.05
N GLY A 26 -15.78 13.67 -6.43
CA GLY A 26 -15.91 12.33 -5.85
C GLY A 26 -14.99 11.25 -6.44
N CYS A 27 -14.37 11.49 -7.60
CA CYS A 27 -13.66 10.44 -8.35
C CYS A 27 -12.14 10.38 -8.07
N VAL A 28 -11.58 11.30 -7.28
CA VAL A 28 -10.12 11.39 -7.07
C VAL A 28 -9.58 10.27 -6.16
N GLY A 29 -10.41 9.72 -5.27
CA GLY A 29 -10.00 8.67 -4.32
C GLY A 29 -9.67 7.30 -4.96
N PRO A 30 -10.56 6.72 -5.78
CA PRO A 30 -10.35 5.39 -6.37
C PRO A 30 -9.10 5.33 -7.26
N ILE A 31 -8.88 6.37 -8.07
CA ILE A 31 -7.79 6.43 -9.05
C ILE A 31 -6.43 6.36 -8.35
N TRP A 32 -6.27 7.12 -7.25
CA TRP A 32 -5.01 7.15 -6.51
C TRP A 32 -4.68 5.79 -5.88
N SER A 33 -5.68 5.12 -5.30
CA SER A 33 -5.48 3.80 -4.68
C SER A 33 -5.04 2.74 -5.71
N ALA A 34 -5.67 2.75 -6.88
CA ALA A 34 -5.35 1.83 -7.97
C ALA A 34 -3.94 2.07 -8.52
N ALA A 35 -3.57 3.32 -8.75
CA ALA A 35 -2.23 3.69 -9.21
C ALA A 35 -1.14 3.20 -8.24
N LEU A 36 -1.36 3.34 -6.93
CA LEU A 36 -0.38 2.95 -5.93
C LEU A 36 -0.25 1.43 -5.78
N ILE A 37 -1.35 0.69 -5.93
CA ILE A 37 -1.31 -0.78 -5.95
C ILE A 37 -0.55 -1.29 -7.17
N VAL A 38 -0.71 -0.66 -8.34
CA VAL A 38 0.05 -1.02 -9.54
C VAL A 38 1.55 -0.75 -9.36
N ASP A 39 1.89 0.39 -8.76
CA ASP A 39 3.29 0.73 -8.46
C ASP A 39 3.92 -0.25 -7.45
N ALA A 40 3.20 -0.58 -6.38
CA ALA A 40 3.65 -1.58 -5.41
C ALA A 40 3.82 -2.98 -6.04
N ASP A 41 2.92 -3.40 -6.93
CA ASP A 41 3.03 -4.66 -7.66
C ASP A 41 4.25 -4.70 -8.60
N SER A 42 4.54 -3.59 -9.28
CA SER A 42 5.75 -3.44 -10.10
C SER A 42 7.03 -3.61 -9.26
N ASN A 43 7.09 -2.94 -8.10
CA ASN A 43 8.23 -3.05 -7.18
C ASN A 43 8.35 -4.46 -6.59
N PHE A 44 7.24 -5.13 -6.28
CA PHE A 44 7.24 -6.50 -5.79
C PHE A 44 7.76 -7.48 -6.85
N LYS A 45 7.36 -7.31 -8.12
CA LYS A 45 7.89 -8.09 -9.24
C LYS A 45 9.40 -7.87 -9.39
N ALA A 46 9.88 -6.62 -9.30
CA ALA A 46 11.30 -6.33 -9.30
C ALA A 46 12.04 -7.02 -8.14
N ALA A 47 11.48 -7.01 -6.92
CA ALA A 47 12.01 -7.76 -5.78
C ALA A 47 12.10 -9.27 -6.06
N ARG A 48 11.08 -9.84 -6.72
CA ARG A 48 11.08 -11.24 -7.14
C ARG A 48 12.18 -11.53 -8.16
N THR A 49 12.42 -10.63 -9.13
CA THR A 49 13.47 -10.84 -10.14
C THR A 49 14.88 -10.88 -9.55
N VAL A 50 15.12 -10.21 -8.43
CA VAL A 50 16.39 -10.24 -7.71
C VAL A 50 16.47 -11.36 -6.67
N GLU A 51 15.52 -12.31 -6.69
CA GLU A 51 15.44 -13.45 -5.76
C GLU A 51 15.34 -13.02 -4.30
N ALA A 52 14.59 -11.93 -4.04
CA ALA A 52 14.44 -11.42 -2.69
C ALA A 52 13.79 -12.41 -1.71
N GLU A 53 13.09 -13.44 -2.21
CA GLU A 53 12.62 -14.55 -1.40
C GLU A 53 13.76 -15.28 -0.65
N LYS A 54 14.96 -15.34 -1.24
CA LYS A 54 16.13 -16.01 -0.66
C LYS A 54 16.94 -15.06 0.22
N TYR A 55 17.16 -13.84 -0.28
CA TYR A 55 18.09 -12.88 0.34
C TYR A 55 17.43 -11.96 1.38
N ALA A 56 16.12 -11.72 1.27
CA ALA A 56 15.35 -10.84 2.14
C ALA A 56 13.92 -11.40 2.37
N PRO A 57 13.78 -12.62 2.91
CA PRO A 57 12.50 -13.32 2.99
C PRO A 57 11.46 -12.53 3.80
N TYR A 58 11.88 -11.92 4.91
CA TYR A 58 10.96 -11.17 5.76
C TYR A 58 10.31 -10.00 5.03
N GLU A 59 11.11 -9.17 4.35
CA GLU A 59 10.61 -8.03 3.58
C GLU A 59 9.80 -8.48 2.37
N TYR A 60 10.23 -9.56 1.70
CA TYR A 60 9.55 -10.11 0.53
C TYR A 60 8.13 -10.56 0.86
N TYR A 61 7.95 -11.48 1.82
CA TYR A 61 6.63 -11.99 2.18
C TYR A 61 5.77 -10.92 2.83
N LYS A 62 6.38 -9.99 3.58
CA LYS A 62 5.66 -8.84 4.11
C LYS A 62 5.09 -7.98 2.98
N ALA A 63 5.88 -7.67 1.95
CA ALA A 63 5.41 -6.94 0.78
C ALA A 63 4.24 -7.64 0.08
N GLU A 64 4.33 -8.97 -0.09
CA GLU A 64 3.27 -9.80 -0.69
C GLU A 64 1.95 -9.69 0.08
N GLU A 65 1.99 -9.91 1.40
CA GLU A 65 0.82 -9.87 2.27
C GLU A 65 0.16 -8.49 2.28
N TYR A 66 0.96 -7.42 2.35
CA TYR A 66 0.43 -6.05 2.33
C TYR A 66 -0.16 -5.70 0.96
N LEU A 67 0.43 -6.17 -0.14
CA LEU A 67 -0.11 -5.97 -1.48
C LEU A 67 -1.46 -6.71 -1.65
N HIS A 68 -1.54 -7.94 -1.15
CA HIS A 68 -2.78 -8.70 -1.12
C HIS A 68 -3.86 -7.97 -0.30
N LYS A 69 -3.50 -7.47 0.89
CA LYS A 69 -4.41 -6.72 1.75
C LYS A 69 -4.87 -5.39 1.14
N ALA A 70 -3.98 -4.67 0.45
CA ALA A 70 -4.32 -3.45 -0.27
C ALA A 70 -5.40 -3.71 -1.33
N ARG A 71 -5.26 -4.79 -2.11
CA ARG A 71 -6.25 -5.23 -3.11
C ARG A 71 -7.60 -5.55 -2.48
N GLN A 72 -7.61 -6.26 -1.36
CA GLN A 72 -8.84 -6.52 -0.62
C GLN A 72 -9.51 -5.20 -0.21
N LYS A 73 -8.77 -4.27 0.41
CA LYS A 73 -9.32 -2.98 0.84
C LYS A 73 -9.86 -2.15 -0.31
N GLN A 74 -9.19 -2.15 -1.46
CA GLN A 74 -9.69 -1.49 -2.66
C GLN A 74 -11.02 -2.12 -3.12
N ALA A 75 -11.12 -3.46 -3.12
CA ALA A 75 -12.34 -4.16 -3.48
C ALA A 75 -13.51 -3.86 -2.51
N TYR A 76 -13.22 -3.63 -1.23
CA TYR A 76 -14.21 -3.20 -0.22
C TYR A 76 -14.54 -1.70 -0.26
N GLY A 77 -14.00 -0.93 -1.22
CA GLY A 77 -14.19 0.52 -1.30
C GLY A 77 -13.48 1.31 -0.19
N GLN A 78 -12.58 0.68 0.57
CA GLN A 78 -11.78 1.32 1.62
C GLN A 78 -10.50 1.91 1.02
N PHE A 79 -10.63 2.93 0.17
CA PHE A 79 -9.53 3.47 -0.64
C PHE A 79 -8.38 4.05 0.19
N GLU A 80 -8.65 4.76 1.29
CA GLU A 80 -7.60 5.27 2.19
C GLU A 80 -6.76 4.14 2.78
N ARG A 81 -7.41 3.09 3.30
CA ARG A 81 -6.71 1.92 3.85
C ARG A 81 -5.95 1.16 2.78
N ALA A 82 -6.50 1.08 1.56
CA ALA A 82 -5.82 0.48 0.42
C ALA A 82 -4.53 1.25 0.09
N VAL A 83 -4.57 2.58 0.12
CA VAL A 83 -3.40 3.45 -0.07
C VAL A 83 -2.34 3.19 1.01
N ASP A 84 -2.72 3.14 2.29
CA ASP A 84 -1.78 2.89 3.39
C ASP A 84 -1.05 1.55 3.23
N TYR A 85 -1.81 0.49 2.93
CA TYR A 85 -1.22 -0.83 2.73
C TYR A 85 -0.37 -0.91 1.46
N ALA A 86 -0.77 -0.23 0.37
CA ALA A 86 0.02 -0.17 -0.85
C ALA A 86 1.36 0.54 -0.65
N LYS A 87 1.41 1.62 0.16
CA LYS A 87 2.66 2.29 0.55
C LYS A 87 3.59 1.33 1.30
N ILE A 88 3.07 0.64 2.32
CA ILE A 88 3.86 -0.33 3.09
C ILE A 88 4.39 -1.45 2.19
N ALA A 89 3.55 -1.97 1.29
CA ALA A 89 3.96 -3.00 0.33
C ALA A 89 5.10 -2.52 -0.58
N LYS A 90 4.98 -1.30 -1.11
CA LYS A 90 6.02 -0.68 -1.95
C LYS A 90 7.34 -0.50 -1.17
N ASP A 91 7.28 0.06 0.02
CA ASP A 91 8.47 0.31 0.83
C ASP A 91 9.18 -0.99 1.19
N MET A 92 8.43 -2.04 1.55
CA MET A 92 8.97 -3.36 1.82
C MET A 92 9.58 -4.00 0.58
N ALA A 93 8.95 -3.86 -0.59
CA ALA A 93 9.51 -4.37 -1.84
C ALA A 93 10.83 -3.68 -2.23
N ILE A 94 10.95 -2.37 -2.01
CA ILE A 94 12.20 -1.62 -2.23
C ILE A 94 13.27 -2.07 -1.24
N LEU A 95 12.92 -2.24 0.04
CA LEU A 95 13.85 -2.75 1.05
C LEU A 95 14.33 -4.17 0.73
N ALA A 96 13.42 -5.03 0.27
CA ALA A 96 13.73 -6.38 -0.17
C ALA A 96 14.71 -6.37 -1.35
N GLN A 97 14.50 -5.52 -2.36
CA GLN A 97 15.43 -5.33 -3.46
C GLN A 97 16.81 -4.91 -2.96
N LYS A 98 16.87 -3.85 -2.14
CA LYS A 98 18.13 -3.33 -1.60
C LYS A 98 18.91 -4.41 -0.85
N LYS A 99 18.28 -5.09 0.10
CA LYS A 99 18.91 -6.18 0.86
C LYS A 99 19.40 -7.32 -0.03
N SER A 100 18.66 -7.62 -1.09
CA SER A 100 19.05 -8.67 -2.04
C SER A 100 20.27 -8.27 -2.86
N HIS A 101 20.35 -7.01 -3.30
CA HIS A 101 21.53 -6.49 -3.97
C HIS A 101 22.76 -6.49 -3.04
N ASP A 102 22.59 -6.05 -1.80
CA ASP A 102 23.66 -6.01 -0.80
C ASP A 102 24.18 -7.42 -0.47
N ALA A 103 23.28 -8.40 -0.33
CA ALA A 103 23.64 -9.80 -0.06
C ALA A 103 24.29 -10.49 -1.26
N LYS A 104 23.83 -10.21 -2.49
CA LYS A 104 24.49 -10.71 -3.72
C LYS A 104 25.89 -10.12 -3.89
N ALA A 105 26.08 -8.86 -3.53
CA ALA A 105 27.40 -8.23 -3.56
C ALA A 105 28.36 -8.86 -2.53
N SER A 106 27.88 -9.17 -1.32
CA SER A 106 28.71 -9.81 -0.29
C SER A 106 29.06 -11.26 -0.61
N GLU A 107 28.19 -12.00 -1.32
CA GLU A 107 28.50 -13.35 -1.83
C GLU A 107 29.61 -13.36 -2.90
N SER A 108 29.82 -12.25 -3.62
CA SER A 108 30.85 -12.14 -4.66
C SER A 108 32.23 -11.67 -4.15
N GLY A 109 32.36 -11.35 -2.86
CA GLY A 109 33.62 -10.99 -2.19
C GLY A 109 34.18 -12.11 -1.30
N PRO A 110 35.46 -12.06 -0.87
CA PRO A 110 36.07 -13.14 -0.10
C PRO A 110 35.37 -13.30 1.25
N SER A 111 34.72 -14.46 1.41
CA SER A 111 34.05 -14.99 2.60
C SER A 111 34.57 -14.40 3.92
N THR A 112 33.81 -13.48 4.51
CA THR A 112 33.90 -13.20 5.94
C THR A 112 32.50 -13.42 6.52
N ILE A 113 32.34 -14.54 7.22
CA ILE A 113 31.16 -14.86 8.01
C ILE A 113 31.08 -13.88 9.17
N PRO A 114 29.92 -13.23 9.43
CA PRO A 114 29.51 -12.94 10.78
C PRO A 114 28.25 -13.75 11.07
N GLN A 115 28.43 -14.93 11.66
CA GLN A 115 27.47 -15.45 12.61
C GLN A 115 27.45 -14.48 13.78
N ASN A 116 26.42 -13.65 13.86
CA ASN A 116 25.96 -13.14 15.13
C ASN A 116 24.44 -13.05 15.12
N SER A 117 23.80 -14.10 15.66
CA SER A 117 22.45 -13.99 16.19
C SER A 117 22.52 -13.25 17.52
N PRO A 118 21.68 -12.23 17.71
CA PRO A 118 20.99 -12.10 18.99
C PRO A 118 19.48 -12.24 18.81
N ASN A 119 18.94 -13.29 19.43
CA ASN A 119 17.57 -13.56 19.88
C ASN A 119 16.41 -12.68 19.39
N PRO A 120 15.26 -13.27 19.01
CA PRO A 120 14.03 -12.51 18.81
C PRO A 120 13.54 -11.93 20.15
N PRO A 121 13.25 -10.63 20.25
CA PRO A 121 12.22 -10.18 21.17
C PRO A 121 10.91 -10.73 20.60
N ALA A 122 10.42 -11.80 21.23
CA ALA A 122 9.06 -12.24 21.05
C ALA A 122 8.13 -11.11 21.50
N THR A 123 7.58 -10.35 20.56
CA THR A 123 6.35 -9.57 20.77
C THR A 123 5.51 -9.62 19.50
N SER A 124 4.96 -10.81 19.25
CA SER A 124 3.66 -10.92 18.60
C SER A 124 2.63 -10.31 19.57
N PRO A 125 1.80 -9.33 19.16
CA PRO A 125 0.69 -8.90 19.99
C PRO A 125 -0.40 -9.96 19.92
N SER A 126 -0.30 -11.01 20.75
CA SER A 126 -1.41 -11.93 20.98
C SER A 126 -2.51 -11.20 21.76
N LYS A 127 -3.68 -11.15 21.15
CA LYS A 127 -4.91 -10.65 21.76
C LYS A 127 -5.46 -11.71 22.71
N ASP A 128 -4.97 -11.78 23.93
CA ASP A 128 -5.58 -12.62 24.98
C ASP A 128 -5.41 -11.92 26.33
N ASN A 129 -6.28 -10.95 26.62
CA ASN A 129 -6.49 -10.53 28.02
C ASN A 129 -7.94 -10.06 28.18
N VAL A 130 -8.85 -11.00 27.91
CA VAL A 130 -10.17 -11.02 28.50
C VAL A 130 -10.19 -12.30 29.33
N GLU A 131 -10.52 -12.14 30.61
CA GLU A 131 -10.90 -13.16 31.57
C GLU A 131 -9.81 -13.92 32.35
N GLN A 132 -10.10 -14.08 33.66
CA GLN A 132 -9.31 -14.72 34.74
C GLN A 132 -8.27 -13.73 35.30
N ILE A 133 -8.42 -13.16 36.50
CA ILE A 133 -8.39 -13.91 37.76
C ILE A 133 -9.22 -13.19 38.85
N ASN A 134 -10.05 -14.00 39.50
CA ASN A 134 -10.90 -13.72 40.65
C ASN A 134 -10.15 -13.20 41.90
N THR A 135 -10.89 -12.40 42.69
CA THR A 135 -11.02 -12.28 44.16
C THR A 135 -9.90 -12.75 45.11
N PRO A 136 -9.84 -12.12 46.29
CA PRO A 136 -10.58 -12.64 47.45
C PRO A 136 -11.85 -11.86 47.78
#